data_AF-A0A350T6T3-F1
#
_entry.id   AF-A0A350T6T3-F1
#
_cell.length_a   1.000
_cell.length_b   1.000
_cell.length_c   1.000
_cell.angle_alpha   90.00
_cell.angle_beta   90.00
_cell.angle_gamma   90.00
#
_symmetry.space_group_name_H-M   'P 1'
#
loop_
_entity.id
_entity.type
_entity.pdbx_description
1 polymer ?
#
loop_
_entity_poly.entity_id
_entity_poly.type
_entity_poly.pdbx_seq_one_letter_code
_entity_poly.pdbx_strand_id
1 'polypeptide(L)'
;VMIALAQSGQTLDEITLAQTAGLLHQHITGQPIETAIVISQISELSRHGAIARDDSGFRWQLTAIGTLVSRQWAIASLEPEGDAPLDHDEVRAWRDALIAQLEEDSDLAEEADISPEELLAGQTSRLSELRVLNRVIGDERLPEWISALAR
;
A
#
# COMPACT_ATOMS: atom_id res chain seq x y z
N VAL A 1 6.32 -11.02 -4.32
CA VAL A 1 5.16 -11.70 -3.69
C VAL A 1 4.10 -10.71 -3.22
N MET A 2 4.37 -9.82 -2.26
CA MET A 2 3.37 -8.85 -1.78
C MET A 2 2.80 -7.97 -2.89
N ILE A 3 3.66 -7.43 -3.77
CA ILE A 3 3.21 -6.66 -4.95
C ILE A 3 2.25 -7.46 -5.83
N ALA A 4 2.48 -8.78 -5.98
CA ALA A 4 1.61 -9.65 -6.77
C ALA A 4 0.21 -9.77 -6.15
N LEU A 5 0.13 -9.92 -4.82
CA LEU A 5 -1.15 -9.96 -4.10
C LEU A 5 -1.85 -8.60 -4.09
N ALA A 6 -1.09 -7.51 -3.96
CA ALA A 6 -1.64 -6.16 -4.01
C ALA A 6 -2.24 -5.86 -5.39
N GLN A 7 -1.53 -6.20 -6.48
CA GLN A 7 -2.00 -5.98 -7.84
C GLN A 7 -3.15 -6.91 -8.25
N SER A 8 -3.22 -8.13 -7.71
CA SER A 8 -4.34 -9.04 -8.01
C SER A 8 -5.65 -8.59 -7.36
N GLY A 9 -5.59 -7.87 -6.23
CA GLY A 9 -6.76 -7.48 -5.44
C GLY A 9 -7.58 -8.68 -4.93
N GLN A 10 -7.02 -9.89 -4.99
CA GLN A 10 -7.71 -11.15 -4.69
C GLN A 10 -6.73 -12.16 -4.09
N THR A 11 -7.28 -13.10 -3.32
CA THR A 11 -6.53 -14.23 -2.76
C THR A 11 -6.02 -15.17 -3.86
N LEU A 12 -4.79 -15.66 -3.77
CA LEU A 12 -4.19 -16.53 -4.79
C LEU A 12 -3.73 -17.86 -4.18
N ASP A 13 -3.89 -18.99 -4.89
CA ASP A 13 -3.20 -20.22 -4.47
C ASP A 13 -1.67 -20.07 -4.62
N GLU A 14 -0.93 -20.95 -3.97
CA GLU A 14 0.53 -20.86 -3.86
C GLU A 14 1.24 -20.88 -5.21
N ILE A 15 0.77 -21.72 -6.14
CA ILE A 15 1.42 -21.87 -7.45
C ILE A 15 1.14 -20.64 -8.29
N THR A 16 -0.12 -20.18 -8.34
CA THR A 16 -0.46 -18.94 -9.05
C THR A 16 0.28 -17.75 -8.45
N LEU A 17 0.35 -17.63 -7.13
CA LEU A 17 1.11 -16.56 -6.47
C LEU A 17 2.61 -16.61 -6.84
N ALA A 18 3.21 -17.80 -6.79
CA ALA A 18 4.63 -17.96 -7.11
C ALA A 18 4.93 -17.62 -8.58
N GLN A 19 4.07 -18.03 -9.51
CA GLN A 19 4.19 -17.72 -10.92
C GLN A 19 4.02 -16.21 -11.19
N THR A 20 2.97 -15.58 -10.67
CA THR A 20 2.74 -14.14 -10.84
C THR A 20 3.89 -13.33 -10.26
N ALA A 21 4.36 -13.67 -9.06
CA ALA A 21 5.51 -13.00 -8.45
C ALA A 21 6.81 -13.23 -9.24
N GLY A 22 7.02 -14.42 -9.80
CA GLY A 22 8.17 -14.71 -10.65
C GLY A 22 8.16 -13.90 -11.96
N LEU A 23 6.99 -13.77 -12.59
CA LEU A 23 6.80 -12.94 -13.78
C LEU A 23 7.04 -11.46 -13.49
N LEU A 24 6.53 -10.96 -12.36
CA LEU A 24 6.80 -9.58 -11.92
C LEU A 24 8.28 -9.34 -11.65
N HIS A 25 8.97 -10.28 -11.00
CA HIS A 25 10.41 -10.19 -10.79
C HIS A 25 11.16 -10.09 -12.12
N GLN A 26 10.84 -10.96 -13.09
CA GLN A 26 11.46 -10.93 -14.41
C GLN A 26 11.17 -9.63 -15.16
N HIS A 27 9.95 -9.12 -15.07
CA HIS A 27 9.58 -7.85 -15.69
C HIS A 27 10.39 -6.67 -15.13
N ILE A 28 10.60 -6.63 -13.82
CA ILE A 28 11.29 -5.51 -13.13
C ILE A 28 12.81 -5.62 -13.27
N THR A 29 13.37 -6.82 -13.07
CA THR A 29 14.82 -7.03 -12.98
C THR A 29 15.46 -7.48 -14.28
N GLY A 30 14.66 -7.90 -15.26
CA GLY A 30 15.13 -8.54 -16.50
C GLY A 30 15.64 -9.97 -16.32
N GLN A 31 15.60 -10.53 -15.10
CA GLN A 31 16.13 -11.86 -14.79
C GLN A 31 15.03 -12.77 -14.22
N PRO A 32 14.94 -14.04 -14.65
CA PRO A 32 14.01 -14.98 -14.03
C PRO A 32 14.46 -15.32 -12.61
N ILE A 33 13.50 -15.69 -11.77
CA ILE A 33 13.73 -16.21 -10.41
C ILE A 33 13.15 -17.62 -10.32
N GLU A 34 13.84 -18.51 -9.62
CA GLU A 34 13.36 -19.88 -9.44
C GLU A 34 12.09 -19.91 -8.60
N THR A 35 11.09 -20.69 -9.03
CA THR A 35 9.82 -20.86 -8.31
C THR A 35 10.03 -21.31 -6.86
N ALA A 36 11.03 -22.16 -6.59
CA ALA A 36 11.36 -22.61 -5.25
C ALA A 36 11.79 -21.45 -4.33
N ILE A 37 12.54 -20.48 -4.85
CA ILE A 37 12.92 -19.27 -4.11
C ILE A 37 11.66 -18.44 -3.80
N VAL A 38 10.76 -18.29 -4.77
CA VAL A 38 9.51 -17.56 -4.56
C VAL A 38 8.62 -18.23 -3.51
N ILE A 39 8.50 -19.56 -3.51
CA ILE A 39 7.76 -20.33 -2.49
C ILE A 39 8.41 -20.16 -1.11
N SER A 40 9.74 -20.14 -1.04
CA SER A 40 10.45 -19.83 0.21
C SER A 40 10.10 -18.42 0.72
N GLN A 41 10.03 -17.42 -0.17
CA GLN A 41 9.63 -16.06 0.19
C GLN A 41 8.18 -15.97 0.66
N ILE A 42 7.25 -16.72 0.06
CA ILE A 42 5.86 -16.83 0.56
C ILE A 42 5.87 -17.31 2.01
N SER A 43 6.64 -18.36 2.30
CA SER A 43 6.74 -18.92 3.65
C SER A 43 7.37 -17.94 4.65
N GLU A 44 8.38 -17.18 4.24
CA GLU A 44 9.01 -16.15 5.07
C GLU A 44 8.05 -14.99 5.36
N LEU A 45 7.38 -14.45 4.34
CA LEU A 45 6.40 -13.38 4.51
C LEU A 45 5.23 -13.81 5.40
N SER A 46 4.82 -15.07 5.29
CA SER A 46 3.81 -15.64 6.17
C SER A 46 4.28 -15.68 7.62
N ARG A 47 5.53 -16.13 7.84
CA ARG A 47 6.14 -16.16 9.19
C ARG A 47 6.27 -14.77 9.81
N HIS A 48 6.52 -13.75 9.00
CA HIS A 48 6.59 -12.36 9.42
C HIS A 48 5.23 -11.67 9.50
N GLY A 49 4.12 -12.39 9.25
CA GLY A 49 2.78 -11.86 9.37
C GLY A 49 2.36 -10.89 8.26
N ALA A 50 3.13 -10.76 7.17
CA ALA A 50 2.81 -9.88 6.04
C ALA A 50 1.77 -10.50 5.09
N ILE A 51 1.65 -11.83 5.08
CA ILE A 51 0.62 -12.56 4.36
C ILE A 51 0.06 -13.66 5.24
N ALA A 52 -1.20 -14.03 5.02
CA ALA A 52 -1.85 -15.12 5.72
C ALA A 52 -2.62 -15.99 4.73
N ARG A 53 -2.97 -17.20 5.18
CA ARG A 53 -3.98 -17.98 4.46
C ARG A 53 -5.35 -17.35 4.70
N ASP A 54 -6.21 -17.41 3.69
CA ASP A 54 -7.62 -17.05 3.77
C ASP A 54 -8.39 -18.03 4.69
N ASP A 55 -9.68 -17.75 4.91
CA ASP A 55 -10.54 -18.60 5.77
C ASP A 55 -10.65 -20.05 5.29
N SER A 56 -10.42 -20.30 4.00
CA SER A 56 -10.38 -21.65 3.44
C SER A 56 -9.10 -22.42 3.81
N GLY A 57 -8.02 -21.71 4.16
CA GLY A 57 -6.71 -22.26 4.46
C GLY A 57 -5.87 -22.56 3.21
N PHE A 58 -6.38 -22.32 2.00
CA PHE A 58 -5.75 -22.74 0.75
C PHE A 58 -5.18 -21.59 -0.07
N ARG A 59 -5.65 -20.35 0.14
CA ARG A 59 -5.21 -19.20 -0.65
C ARG A 59 -4.49 -18.20 0.22
N TRP A 60 -3.55 -17.48 -0.37
CA TRP A 60 -2.77 -16.44 0.28
C TRP A 60 -3.41 -15.08 0.06
N GLN A 61 -3.40 -14.26 1.10
CA GLN A 61 -3.85 -12.86 1.07
C GLN A 61 -2.91 -11.97 1.89
N LEU A 62 -2.94 -10.67 1.61
CA LEU A 62 -2.26 -9.69 2.47
C LEU A 62 -2.97 -9.62 3.82
N THR A 63 -2.20 -9.47 4.89
CA THR A 63 -2.70 -9.04 6.20
C THR A 63 -2.78 -7.51 6.26
N ALA A 64 -3.30 -6.94 7.34
CA ALA A 64 -3.30 -5.48 7.53
C ALA A 64 -1.89 -4.86 7.40
N ILE A 65 -0.89 -5.42 8.10
CA ILE A 65 0.51 -4.99 7.97
C ILE A 65 1.07 -5.23 6.56
N GLY A 66 0.68 -6.33 5.92
CA GLY A 66 1.04 -6.61 4.53
C GLY A 66 0.53 -5.54 3.56
N THR A 67 -0.72 -5.14 3.74
CA THR A 67 -1.37 -4.09 2.96
C THR A 67 -0.67 -2.75 3.16
N LEU A 68 -0.41 -2.34 4.39
CA LEU A 68 0.32 -1.11 4.72
C LEU A 68 1.69 -1.04 4.03
N VAL A 69 2.50 -2.08 4.20
CA VAL A 69 3.84 -2.14 3.59
C VAL A 69 3.75 -2.13 2.06
N SER A 70 2.76 -2.82 1.48
CA SER A 70 2.57 -2.83 0.03
C SER A 70 2.21 -1.45 -0.52
N ARG A 71 1.37 -0.67 0.19
CA ARG A 71 0.98 0.70 -0.19
C ARG A 71 2.14 1.67 -0.10
N GLN A 72 3.01 1.51 0.90
CA GLN A 72 4.22 2.33 1.02
C GLN A 72 5.14 2.19 -0.19
N TRP A 73 5.16 1.01 -0.83
CA TRP A 73 5.93 0.78 -2.05
C TRP A 73 5.18 1.15 -3.34
N ALA A 74 3.85 1.13 -3.32
CA ALA A 74 2.99 1.47 -4.46
C ALA A 74 2.84 2.99 -4.67
N ILE A 75 3.96 3.73 -4.62
CA ILE A 75 4.03 5.20 -4.65
C ILE A 75 3.18 5.81 -5.78
N ALA A 76 3.13 5.17 -6.95
CA ALA A 76 2.47 5.66 -8.15
C ALA A 76 0.95 5.41 -8.25
N SER A 77 0.33 4.66 -7.32
CA SER A 77 -1.07 4.21 -7.49
C SER A 77 -2.13 5.32 -7.36
N LEU A 78 -1.78 6.46 -6.75
CA LEU A 78 -2.69 7.59 -6.51
C LEU A 78 -2.33 8.84 -7.30
N GLU A 79 -1.28 8.78 -8.13
CA GLU A 79 -0.89 9.92 -8.96
C GLU A 79 -1.89 10.06 -10.12
N PRO A 80 -2.43 11.27 -10.39
CA PRO A 80 -3.29 11.51 -11.53
C PRO A 80 -2.63 11.11 -12.85
N GLU A 81 -3.38 10.48 -13.74
CA GLU A 81 -2.83 10.03 -15.03
C GLU A 81 -2.54 11.19 -15.97
N GLY A 82 -1.41 11.10 -16.69
CA GLY A 82 -1.04 12.01 -17.76
C GLY A 82 -0.03 13.09 -17.36
N ASP A 83 0.56 13.73 -18.38
CA ASP A 83 1.61 14.75 -18.19
C ASP A 83 1.08 16.19 -18.20
N ALA A 84 -0.24 16.36 -18.34
CA ALA A 84 -0.87 17.67 -18.38
C ALA A 84 -0.89 18.29 -16.98
N PRO A 85 -0.71 19.63 -16.86
CA PRO A 85 -0.92 20.30 -15.58
C PRO A 85 -2.35 20.08 -15.08
N LEU A 86 -2.47 19.68 -13.83
CA LEU A 86 -3.76 19.47 -13.18
C LEU A 86 -4.49 20.79 -12.97
N ASP A 87 -5.81 20.77 -13.16
CA ASP A 87 -6.68 21.86 -12.76
C ASP A 87 -6.99 21.82 -11.24
N HIS A 88 -7.70 22.84 -10.76
CA HIS A 88 -7.99 22.97 -9.33
C HIS A 88 -8.91 21.87 -8.79
N ASP A 89 -9.81 21.33 -9.61
CA ASP A 89 -10.73 20.27 -9.20
C ASP A 89 -10.01 18.92 -9.20
N GLU A 90 -9.10 18.70 -10.14
CA GLU A 90 -8.22 17.53 -10.17
C GLU A 90 -7.26 17.50 -8.97
N VAL A 91 -6.66 18.64 -8.61
CA VAL A 91 -5.83 18.75 -7.40
C VAL A 91 -6.66 18.50 -6.14
N ARG A 92 -7.91 18.97 -6.09
CA ARG A 92 -8.83 18.70 -4.98
C ARG A 92 -9.18 17.22 -4.89
N ALA A 93 -9.49 16.57 -6.01
CA ALA A 93 -9.79 15.15 -6.06
C ALA A 93 -8.60 14.31 -5.60
N TRP A 94 -7.38 14.66 -6.04
CA TRP A 94 -6.16 13.99 -5.60
C TRP A 94 -5.93 14.14 -4.10
N ARG A 95 -6.09 15.35 -3.55
CA ARG A 95 -6.01 15.58 -2.10
C ARG A 95 -7.02 14.73 -1.34
N ASP A 96 -8.28 14.74 -1.76
CA ASP A 96 -9.35 14.02 -1.07
C ASP A 96 -9.13 12.49 -1.15
N ALA A 97 -8.60 11.97 -2.26
CA ALA A 97 -8.19 10.57 -2.40
C ALA A 97 -7.02 10.22 -1.47
N LEU A 98 -6.02 11.11 -1.36
CA LEU A 98 -4.89 10.91 -0.45
C LEU A 98 -5.33 10.91 1.02
N ILE A 99 -6.25 11.80 1.40
CA ILE A 99 -6.84 11.80 2.75
C ILE A 99 -7.58 10.48 3.00
N ALA A 100 -8.44 10.06 2.07
CA ALA A 100 -9.17 8.81 2.21
C ALA A 100 -8.23 7.60 2.38
N GLN A 101 -7.11 7.57 1.65
CA GLN A 101 -6.09 6.53 1.80
C GLN A 101 -5.44 6.56 3.18
N LEU A 102 -5.12 7.75 3.71
CA LEU A 102 -4.52 7.91 5.03
C LEU A 102 -5.47 7.56 6.18
N GLU A 103 -6.79 7.70 5.98
CA GLU A 103 -7.79 7.19 6.94
C GLU A 103 -7.83 5.66 6.91
N GLU A 104 -7.89 5.07 5.71
CA GLU A 104 -7.89 3.60 5.58
C GLU A 104 -6.58 2.98 6.13
N ASP A 105 -5.45 3.65 5.93
CA ASP A 105 -4.17 3.23 6.50
C ASP A 105 -4.16 3.33 8.03
N SER A 106 -4.96 4.23 8.63
CA SER A 106 -5.14 4.30 10.08
C SER A 106 -5.92 3.09 10.60
N ASP A 107 -7.01 2.72 9.92
CA ASP A 107 -7.81 1.54 10.28
C ASP A 107 -6.96 0.25 10.20
N LEU A 108 -6.18 0.10 9.13
CA LEU A 108 -5.26 -1.02 8.98
C LEU A 108 -4.14 -1.02 10.03
N ALA A 109 -3.67 0.15 10.46
CA ALA A 109 -2.66 0.26 11.50
C ALA A 109 -3.21 -0.19 12.85
N GLU A 110 -4.45 0.17 13.17
CA GLU A 110 -5.14 -0.32 14.38
C GLU A 110 -5.28 -1.85 14.35
N GLU A 111 -5.72 -2.42 13.23
CA GLU A 111 -5.78 -3.89 13.06
C GLU A 111 -4.42 -4.59 13.20
N ALA A 112 -3.34 -3.90 12.84
CA ALA A 112 -1.97 -4.39 12.91
C ALA A 112 -1.26 -4.10 14.25
N ASP A 113 -1.96 -3.50 15.23
CA ASP A 113 -1.39 -3.05 16.52
C ASP A 113 -0.20 -2.10 16.35
N ILE A 114 -0.27 -1.21 15.34
CA ILE A 114 0.73 -0.17 15.06
C ILE A 114 0.25 1.13 15.69
N SER A 115 1.12 1.78 16.47
CA SER A 115 0.77 3.04 17.11
C SER A 115 0.60 4.18 16.08
N PRO A 116 -0.24 5.19 16.35
CA PRO A 116 -0.37 6.37 15.48
C PRO A 116 0.96 7.07 15.21
N GLU A 117 1.88 7.10 16.18
CA GLU A 117 3.22 7.68 16.03
C GLU A 117 4.10 6.88 15.07
N GLU A 118 4.06 5.55 15.13
CA GLU A 118 4.77 4.67 14.19
C GLU A 118 4.21 4.80 12.78
N LEU A 119 2.87 4.85 12.65
CA LEU A 119 2.21 5.10 11.37
C LEU A 119 2.64 6.46 10.81
N LEU A 120 2.62 7.52 11.62
CA LEU A 120 3.01 8.87 11.22
C LEU A 120 4.45 8.90 10.68
N ALA A 121 5.39 8.23 11.36
CA ALA A 121 6.77 8.14 10.92
C ALA A 121 6.88 7.47 9.53
N GLY A 122 6.10 6.40 9.31
CA GLY A 122 6.03 5.69 8.03
C GLY A 122 5.44 6.50 6.86
N GLN A 123 4.61 7.51 7.15
CA GLN A 123 3.83 8.27 6.16
C GLN A 123 4.44 9.62 5.76
N THR A 124 5.68 9.91 6.15
CA THR A 124 6.35 11.22 5.93
C THR A 124 6.23 11.76 4.50
N SER A 125 6.36 10.90 3.48
CA SER A 125 6.24 11.32 2.07
C SER A 125 4.81 11.74 1.71
N ARG A 126 3.81 10.96 2.11
CA ARG A 126 2.39 11.24 1.84
C ARG A 126 1.91 12.49 2.56
N LEU A 127 2.40 12.74 3.78
CA LEU A 127 2.09 13.96 4.52
C LEU A 127 2.72 15.20 3.87
N SER A 128 3.91 15.05 3.30
CA SER A 128 4.57 16.14 2.54
C SER A 128 3.79 16.47 1.27
N GLU A 129 3.32 15.45 0.55
CA GLU A 129 2.45 15.58 -0.62
C GLU A 129 1.12 16.27 -0.26
N LEU A 130 0.43 15.80 0.78
CA LEU A 130 -0.80 16.41 1.28
C LEU A 130 -0.62 17.90 1.61
N ARG A 131 0.50 18.25 2.24
CA ARG A 131 0.84 19.65 2.55
C ARG A 131 0.98 20.50 1.29
N VAL A 132 1.55 19.97 0.21
CA VAL A 132 1.67 20.67 -1.06
C VAL A 132 0.29 20.87 -1.69
N LEU A 133 -0.53 19.81 -1.75
CA LEU A 133 -1.88 19.87 -2.32
C LEU A 133 -2.77 20.88 -1.57
N ASN A 134 -2.75 20.85 -0.23
CA ASN A 134 -3.46 21.82 0.61
C ASN A 134 -3.04 23.27 0.32
N ARG A 135 -1.73 23.51 0.13
CA ARG A 135 -1.20 24.83 -0.19
C ARG A 135 -1.66 25.33 -1.57
N VAL A 136 -1.73 24.45 -2.57
CA VAL A 136 -2.19 24.81 -3.92
C VAL A 136 -3.68 25.19 -3.90
N ILE A 137 -4.49 24.45 -3.16
CA ILE A 137 -5.94 24.71 -3.05
C ILE A 137 -6.24 25.90 -2.14
N GLY A 138 -5.39 26.17 -1.15
CA GLY A 138 -5.65 27.16 -0.10
C GLY A 138 -6.62 26.66 0.97
N ASP A 139 -6.62 25.35 1.25
CA ASP A 139 -7.50 24.67 2.19
C ASP A 139 -6.69 23.68 3.05
N GLU A 140 -6.82 23.74 4.36
CA GLU A 140 -6.03 22.96 5.32
C GLU A 140 -6.80 21.75 5.83
N ARG A 141 -7.01 20.76 4.95
CA ARG A 141 -7.70 19.52 5.31
C ARG A 141 -6.68 18.42 5.65
N LEU A 142 -6.87 17.78 6.79
CA LEU A 142 -6.05 16.68 7.28
C LEU A 142 -6.93 15.46 7.62
N PRO A 143 -6.36 14.25 7.65
CA PRO A 143 -7.02 13.10 8.27
C PRO A 143 -7.41 13.38 9.72
N GLU A 144 -8.50 12.77 10.18
CA GLU A 144 -9.08 12.95 11.50
C GLU A 144 -8.10 12.51 12.59
N TRP A 145 -7.45 11.36 12.42
CA TRP A 145 -6.49 10.84 13.39
C TRP A 145 -5.27 11.77 13.56
N ILE A 146 -4.79 12.39 12.50
CA ILE A 146 -3.70 13.39 12.56
C ILE A 146 -4.18 14.66 13.26
N SER A 147 -5.40 15.10 12.94
CA SER A 147 -6.01 16.27 13.56
C SER A 147 -6.23 16.08 15.06
N ALA A 148 -6.49 14.84 15.50
CA ALA A 148 -6.64 14.48 16.90
C ALA A 148 -5.30 14.50 17.66
N LEU A 149 -4.19 14.09 17.03
CA LEU A 149 -2.85 14.12 17.63
C LEU A 149 -2.32 15.55 17.88
N ALA A 150 -2.81 16.54 17.16
CA ALA A 150 -2.41 17.94 17.30
C ALA A 150 -3.15 18.70 18.41
N ARG A 151 -4.13 18.07 19.08
CA ARG A 151 -4.94 18.65 20.17
C ARG A 151 -4.39 18.29 21.53
#